data_AF-A0A916I8S2-F1
#
_entry.id   AF-A0A916I8S2-F1
#
_cell.length_a   1.000
_cell.length_b   1.000
_cell.length_c   1.000
_cell.angle_alpha   90.00
_cell.angle_beta   90.00
_cell.angle_gamma   90.00
#
_symmetry.space_group_name_H-M   'P 1'
#
loop_
_entity.id
_entity.type
_entity.pdbx_description
1 polymer ?
#
loop_
_entity_poly.entity_id
_entity_poly.type
_entity_poly.pdbx_seq_one_letter_code
_entity_poly.pdbx_strand_id
1 'polypeptide(L)'
;MRVGNMDGFCVGEPWGHRAIMDGIGITAVTTQDIWRDHPEKTLGTTGDFVKKHPNSCRAVMMAILEAGRWIDASLQNKLKMAETVAEKSYINTGVDAINQRILGRYQNGLGKTWDDPNHMKFFNDGAVNFPYLSDGMWFLTQHKRWGLIKEHPDYLGVARQINQIELYKQAAAQLKINVPKDPLRSSKLIDGVVWDGKDPKKYADSFAVKASPAA
;
A
#
# COMPACT_ATOMS: atom_id res chain seq x y z
N MET A 1 -5.94 18.60 15.99
CA MET A 1 -5.61 17.68 17.10
C MET A 1 -4.88 18.43 18.22
N ARG A 2 -3.54 18.49 18.30
CA ARG A 2 -2.86 19.14 19.46
C ARG A 2 -3.18 20.62 19.67
N VAL A 3 -3.22 21.41 18.59
CA VAL A 3 -3.51 22.86 18.64
C VAL A 3 -4.95 23.20 18.21
N GLY A 4 -5.85 22.21 18.15
CA GLY A 4 -7.26 22.44 17.84
C GLY A 4 -7.66 22.67 16.37
N ASN A 5 -6.72 22.94 15.46
CA ASN A 5 -7.06 23.35 14.07
C ASN A 5 -7.28 22.20 13.05
N MET A 6 -7.53 20.97 13.49
CA MET A 6 -7.67 19.81 12.59
C MET A 6 -8.50 18.72 13.27
N ASP A 7 -9.59 18.28 12.65
CA ASP A 7 -10.50 17.27 13.21
C ASP A 7 -10.06 15.83 12.93
N GLY A 8 -9.33 15.59 11.84
CA GLY A 8 -8.88 14.26 11.45
C GLY A 8 -7.81 14.28 10.35
N PHE A 9 -7.17 13.13 10.14
CA PHE A 9 -6.09 12.96 9.16
C PHE A 9 -5.99 11.50 8.74
N CYS A 10 -5.49 11.25 7.53
CA CYS A 10 -5.19 9.92 7.01
C CYS A 10 -3.67 9.83 6.79
N VAL A 11 -3.02 8.88 7.44
CA VAL A 11 -1.55 8.78 7.43
C VAL A 11 -1.11 7.33 7.62
N GLY A 12 0.07 6.99 7.10
CA GLY A 12 0.73 5.72 7.39
C GLY A 12 1.30 5.67 8.82
N GLU A 13 1.65 4.46 9.25
CA GLU A 13 2.39 4.25 10.50
C GLU A 13 3.77 4.92 10.47
N PRO A 14 4.34 5.34 11.62
CA PRO A 14 3.83 5.16 12.99
C PRO A 14 2.96 6.32 13.50
N TRP A 15 2.56 7.25 12.63
CA TRP A 15 1.99 8.54 13.05
C TRP A 15 0.59 8.43 13.65
N GLY A 16 -0.22 7.46 13.18
CA GLY A 16 -1.51 7.14 13.77
C GLY A 16 -1.36 6.62 15.21
N HIS A 17 -0.41 5.69 15.44
CA HIS A 17 -0.11 5.22 16.78
C HIS A 17 0.46 6.33 17.67
N ARG A 18 1.34 7.17 17.13
CA ARG A 18 1.94 8.28 17.88
C ARG A 18 0.90 9.28 18.37
N ALA A 19 -0.14 9.56 17.57
CA ALA A 19 -1.23 10.44 18.01
C ALA A 19 -1.98 9.89 19.23
N ILE A 20 -2.15 8.56 19.33
CA ILE A 20 -2.73 7.89 20.50
C ILE A 20 -1.78 7.96 21.69
N MET A 21 -0.49 7.65 21.50
CA MET A 21 0.52 7.70 22.57
C MET A 21 0.60 9.09 23.20
N ASP A 22 0.52 10.13 22.38
CA ASP A 22 0.58 11.53 22.82
C ASP A 22 -0.76 12.05 23.38
N GLY A 23 -1.83 11.23 23.37
CA GLY A 23 -3.16 11.61 23.88
C GLY A 23 -3.86 12.69 23.05
N ILE A 24 -3.48 12.87 21.78
CA ILE A 24 -4.00 13.95 20.92
C ILE A 24 -4.95 13.45 19.83
N GLY A 25 -5.19 12.15 19.73
CA GLY A 25 -6.05 11.57 18.73
C GLY A 25 -6.37 10.10 18.97
N ILE A 26 -7.27 9.58 18.14
CA ILE A 26 -7.74 8.19 18.16
C ILE A 26 -7.64 7.61 16.75
N THR A 27 -7.63 6.28 16.62
CA THR A 27 -7.77 5.62 15.32
C THR A 27 -9.25 5.33 15.06
N ALA A 28 -9.85 6.02 14.09
CA ALA A 28 -11.23 5.77 13.69
C ALA A 28 -11.40 4.45 12.92
N VAL A 29 -10.50 4.19 11.96
CA VAL A 29 -10.52 3.00 11.09
C VAL A 29 -9.11 2.74 10.56
N THR A 30 -8.74 1.47 10.38
CA THR A 30 -7.50 1.10 9.68
C THR A 30 -7.75 0.94 8.19
N THR A 31 -6.74 1.15 7.34
CA THR A 31 -6.91 0.90 5.90
C THR A 31 -7.15 -0.57 5.57
N GLN A 32 -6.78 -1.50 6.47
CA GLN A 32 -7.13 -2.92 6.37
C GLN A 32 -8.63 -3.17 6.56
N ASP A 33 -9.30 -2.41 7.43
CA ASP A 33 -10.76 -2.46 7.58
C ASP A 33 -11.47 -1.90 6.34
N ILE A 34 -10.85 -0.92 5.65
CA ILE A 34 -11.39 -0.29 4.44
C ILE A 34 -11.25 -1.23 3.23
N TRP A 35 -10.05 -1.77 3.03
CA TRP A 35 -9.70 -2.68 1.94
C TRP A 35 -8.59 -3.61 2.42
N ARG A 36 -8.97 -4.86 2.70
CA ARG A 36 -8.05 -5.90 3.12
C ARG A 36 -6.99 -6.16 2.05
N ASP A 37 -5.72 -6.13 2.46
CA ASP A 37 -4.54 -6.30 1.60
C ASP A 37 -4.50 -5.33 0.40
N HIS A 38 -4.99 -4.09 0.61
CA HIS A 38 -4.99 -3.01 -0.38
C HIS A 38 -3.58 -2.74 -0.93
N PRO A 39 -3.48 -2.32 -2.21
CA PRO A 39 -2.23 -1.80 -2.75
C PRO A 39 -1.88 -0.49 -2.05
N GLU A 40 -0.58 -0.30 -1.82
CA GLU A 40 -0.09 0.88 -1.11
C GLU A 40 1.22 1.35 -1.78
N LYS A 41 2.32 1.50 -1.05
CA LYS A 41 3.55 2.05 -1.64
C LYS A 41 4.12 1.15 -2.75
N THR A 42 4.72 1.81 -3.73
CA THR A 42 5.38 1.18 -4.87
C THR A 42 6.84 1.63 -4.97
N LEU A 43 7.67 0.77 -5.55
CA LEU A 43 8.97 1.17 -6.06
C LEU A 43 8.78 1.84 -7.42
N GLY A 44 8.99 3.15 -7.48
CA GLY A 44 8.87 3.95 -8.69
C GLY A 44 10.21 4.49 -9.18
N THR A 45 10.40 4.52 -10.50
CA THR A 45 11.47 5.28 -11.17
C THR A 45 10.96 5.76 -12.53
N THR A 46 11.71 6.63 -13.20
CA THR A 46 11.34 7.12 -14.54
C THR A 46 11.47 6.00 -15.58
N GLY A 47 10.61 6.02 -16.60
CA GLY A 47 10.68 5.06 -17.71
C GLY A 47 12.01 5.10 -18.45
N ASP A 48 12.63 6.27 -18.56
CA ASP A 48 13.94 6.43 -19.19
C ASP A 48 15.06 5.76 -18.39
N PHE A 49 15.01 5.83 -17.06
CA PHE A 49 15.96 5.13 -16.21
C PHE A 49 15.83 3.61 -16.37
N VAL A 50 14.60 3.08 -16.42
CA VAL A 50 14.37 1.64 -16.67
C VAL A 50 14.96 1.20 -18.00
N LYS A 51 14.74 1.98 -19.07
CA LYS A 51 15.27 1.67 -20.40
C LYS A 51 16.80 1.68 -20.45
N LYS A 52 17.44 2.66 -19.78
CA LYS A 52 18.91 2.81 -19.77
C LYS A 52 19.60 1.83 -18.81
N HIS A 53 18.96 1.48 -17.70
CA HIS A 53 19.56 0.69 -16.62
C HIS A 53 18.67 -0.49 -16.17
N PRO A 54 18.25 -1.38 -17.09
CA PRO A 54 17.33 -2.47 -16.75
C PRO A 54 17.95 -3.46 -15.75
N ASN A 55 19.25 -3.72 -15.83
CA ASN A 55 19.96 -4.61 -14.91
C ASN A 55 19.98 -4.05 -13.48
N SER A 56 20.23 -2.74 -13.33
CA SER A 56 20.19 -2.06 -12.03
C SER A 56 18.78 -2.07 -11.44
N CYS A 57 17.76 -1.86 -12.27
CA CYS A 57 16.36 -1.94 -11.83
C CYS A 57 16.04 -3.35 -11.30
N ARG A 58 16.45 -4.42 -12.01
CA ARG A 58 16.27 -5.80 -11.52
C ARG A 58 17.02 -6.06 -10.22
N ALA A 59 18.26 -5.57 -10.09
CA ALA A 59 19.04 -5.73 -8.87
C ALA A 59 18.35 -5.07 -7.66
N VAL A 60 17.83 -3.85 -7.82
CA VAL A 60 17.08 -3.14 -6.77
C VAL A 60 15.76 -3.85 -6.45
N MET A 61 15.03 -4.32 -7.46
CA MET A 61 13.81 -5.12 -7.25
C MET A 61 14.11 -6.38 -6.43
N MET A 62 15.17 -7.12 -6.78
CA MET A 62 15.58 -8.31 -6.03
C MET A 62 15.95 -7.97 -4.59
N ALA A 63 16.74 -6.91 -4.36
CA ALA A 63 17.11 -6.48 -3.02
C ALA A 63 15.88 -6.14 -2.14
N ILE A 64 14.87 -5.46 -2.70
CA ILE A 64 13.63 -5.14 -1.99
C ILE A 64 12.81 -6.40 -1.70
N LEU A 65 12.72 -7.33 -2.65
CA LEU A 65 12.02 -8.60 -2.45
C LEU A 65 12.68 -9.46 -1.37
N GLU A 66 14.01 -9.52 -1.34
CA GLU A 66 14.76 -10.23 -0.30
C GLU A 66 14.61 -9.54 1.06
N ALA A 67 14.67 -8.20 1.11
CA ALA A 67 14.44 -7.45 2.33
C ALA A 67 13.03 -7.71 2.89
N GLY A 68 11.99 -7.65 2.05
CA GLY A 68 10.62 -7.96 2.45
C GLY A 68 10.49 -9.40 2.97
N ARG A 69 11.10 -10.36 2.27
CA ARG A 69 11.13 -11.78 2.70
C ARG A 69 11.80 -11.93 4.05
N TRP A 70 12.93 -11.27 4.26
CA TRP A 70 13.65 -11.30 5.54
C TRP A 70 12.81 -10.69 6.66
N ILE A 71 12.17 -9.53 6.43
CA ILE A 71 11.30 -8.88 7.43
C ILE A 71 10.17 -9.82 7.86
N ASP A 72 9.48 -10.45 6.91
CA ASP A 72 8.34 -11.32 7.21
C ASP A 72 8.74 -12.73 7.69
N ALA A 73 10.01 -13.13 7.60
CA ALA A 73 10.47 -14.47 7.96
C ALA A 73 10.36 -14.78 9.47
N SER A 74 10.36 -13.76 10.34
CA SER A 74 10.19 -13.98 11.78
C SER A 74 9.76 -12.72 12.54
N LEU A 75 9.21 -12.94 13.74
CA LEU A 75 8.93 -11.87 14.70
C LEU A 75 10.20 -11.06 15.04
N GLN A 76 11.32 -11.76 15.22
CA GLN A 76 12.60 -11.14 15.56
C GLN A 76 13.10 -10.22 14.44
N ASN A 77 12.92 -10.60 13.18
CA ASN A 77 13.31 -9.77 12.05
C ASN A 77 12.43 -8.52 11.93
N LYS A 78 11.12 -8.62 12.18
CA LYS A 78 10.24 -7.44 12.25
C LYS A 78 10.67 -6.48 13.35
N LEU A 79 10.99 -6.98 14.54
CA LEU A 79 11.51 -6.16 15.65
C LEU A 79 12.83 -5.50 15.28
N LYS A 80 13.75 -6.26 14.67
CA LYS A 80 15.04 -5.69 14.24
C LYS A 80 14.88 -4.62 13.17
N MET A 81 13.98 -4.82 12.21
CA MET A 81 13.64 -3.81 11.22
C MET A 81 13.09 -2.55 11.89
N ALA A 82 12.18 -2.69 12.85
CA ALA A 82 11.60 -1.57 13.58
C ALA A 82 12.67 -0.77 14.35
N GLU A 83 13.61 -1.43 15.01
CA GLU A 83 14.76 -0.78 15.65
C GLU A 83 15.58 0.03 14.63
N THR A 84 15.92 -0.57 13.49
CA THR A 84 16.72 0.09 12.45
C THR A 84 16.02 1.32 11.89
N VAL A 85 14.74 1.22 11.51
CA VAL A 85 14.04 2.37 10.92
C VAL A 85 13.70 3.46 11.93
N ALA A 86 13.72 3.15 13.24
CA ALA A 86 13.52 4.12 14.30
C ALA A 86 14.73 5.06 14.50
N GLU A 87 15.94 4.65 14.07
CA GLU A 87 17.17 5.43 14.27
C GLU A 87 17.09 6.84 13.70
N LYS A 88 17.93 7.72 14.25
CA LYS A 88 17.99 9.15 13.89
C LYS A 88 18.25 9.41 12.40
N SER A 89 18.97 8.51 11.76
CA SER A 89 19.27 8.53 10.32
C SER A 89 18.08 8.19 9.42
N TYR A 90 17.00 7.64 9.99
CA TYR A 90 15.80 7.20 9.28
C TYR A 90 14.56 7.98 9.75
N ILE A 91 13.59 7.31 10.39
CA ILE A 91 12.33 7.95 10.83
C ILE A 91 12.57 8.87 12.03
N ASN A 92 13.60 8.59 12.84
CA ASN A 92 13.93 9.35 14.04
C ASN A 92 12.74 9.43 15.01
N THR A 93 12.28 8.27 15.48
CA THR A 93 11.15 8.15 16.41
C THR A 93 11.42 7.07 17.46
N GLY A 94 10.60 7.01 18.50
CA GLY A 94 10.67 5.92 19.48
C GLY A 94 10.27 4.59 18.85
N VAL A 95 11.05 3.53 19.09
CA VAL A 95 10.78 2.19 18.54
C VAL A 95 9.40 1.66 18.95
N ASP A 96 8.93 2.02 20.14
CA ASP A 96 7.60 1.63 20.66
C ASP A 96 6.43 2.18 19.81
N ALA A 97 6.65 3.31 19.12
CA ALA A 97 5.65 3.85 18.19
C ALA A 97 5.47 2.93 16.97
N ILE A 98 6.49 2.16 16.60
CA ILE A 98 6.50 1.26 15.43
C ILE A 98 6.16 -0.17 15.83
N ASN A 99 6.76 -0.69 16.91
CA ASN A 99 6.72 -2.11 17.28
C ASN A 99 5.31 -2.66 17.45
N GLN A 100 4.38 -1.95 18.10
CA GLN A 100 3.03 -2.51 18.28
C GLN A 100 2.34 -2.76 16.93
N ARG A 101 2.46 -1.81 16.01
CA ARG A 101 1.77 -1.85 14.71
C ARG A 101 2.40 -2.84 13.75
N ILE A 102 3.73 -2.98 13.76
CA ILE A 102 4.41 -3.97 12.92
C ILE A 102 4.07 -5.42 13.32
N LEU A 103 3.70 -5.61 14.59
CA LEU A 103 3.26 -6.89 15.15
C LEU A 103 1.76 -7.13 15.03
N GLY A 104 1.02 -6.19 14.43
CA GLY A 104 -0.43 -6.28 14.33
C GLY A 104 -1.17 -6.02 15.62
N ARG A 105 -0.54 -5.45 16.64
CA ARG A 105 -1.17 -5.11 17.92
C ARG A 105 -1.72 -3.70 17.83
N TYR A 106 -3.04 -3.60 17.69
CA TYR A 106 -3.72 -2.33 17.50
C TYR A 106 -4.47 -1.89 18.76
N GLN A 107 -4.48 -0.59 18.97
CA GLN A 107 -5.39 0.10 19.87
C GLN A 107 -6.00 1.31 19.15
N ASN A 108 -7.23 1.69 19.52
CA ASN A 108 -7.90 2.86 18.94
C ASN A 108 -7.77 4.13 19.78
N GLY A 109 -7.22 4.06 20.99
CA GLY A 109 -7.15 5.20 21.92
C GLY A 109 -8.44 5.48 22.69
N LEU A 110 -9.47 4.63 22.55
CA LEU A 110 -10.74 4.67 23.31
C LEU A 110 -10.94 3.42 24.18
N GLY A 111 -9.87 2.73 24.53
CA GLY A 111 -9.90 1.51 25.36
C GLY A 111 -10.12 0.21 24.59
N LYS A 112 -10.35 0.24 23.27
CA LYS A 112 -10.40 -0.99 22.45
C LYS A 112 -9.00 -1.36 21.96
N THR A 113 -8.63 -2.62 22.15
CA THR A 113 -7.42 -3.26 21.62
C THR A 113 -7.77 -4.51 20.82
N TRP A 114 -6.98 -4.85 19.81
CA TRP A 114 -7.12 -6.08 19.04
C TRP A 114 -5.81 -6.46 18.35
N ASP A 115 -5.66 -7.74 18.03
CA ASP A 115 -4.60 -8.22 17.16
C ASP A 115 -5.17 -8.40 15.75
N ASP A 116 -4.62 -7.67 14.77
CA ASP A 116 -5.04 -7.74 13.38
C ASP A 116 -4.32 -8.90 12.66
N PRO A 117 -5.04 -9.95 12.23
CA PRO A 117 -4.44 -11.05 11.46
C PRO A 117 -3.95 -10.60 10.07
N ASN A 118 -4.38 -9.43 9.59
CA ASN A 118 -3.98 -8.84 8.31
C ASN A 118 -3.11 -7.59 8.49
N HIS A 119 -2.35 -7.50 9.58
CA HIS A 119 -1.39 -6.42 9.80
C HIS A 119 -0.35 -6.28 8.68
N MET A 120 0.50 -5.27 8.78
CA MET A 120 1.49 -4.90 7.76
C MET A 120 2.39 -6.09 7.35
N LYS A 121 2.35 -6.42 6.05
CA LYS A 121 3.14 -7.46 5.39
C LYS A 121 4.08 -6.81 4.38
N PHE A 122 5.26 -7.39 4.19
CA PHE A 122 6.27 -6.89 3.24
C PHE A 122 6.54 -7.87 2.10
N PHE A 123 6.17 -9.13 2.26
CA PHE A 123 6.42 -10.18 1.28
C PHE A 123 5.25 -11.17 1.15
N ASN A 124 4.84 -11.82 2.25
CA ASN A 124 3.77 -12.84 2.28
C ASN A 124 3.86 -13.83 1.10
N ASP A 125 4.96 -14.59 1.03
CA ASP A 125 5.25 -15.53 -0.07
C ASP A 125 5.24 -14.90 -1.48
N GLY A 126 5.53 -13.60 -1.57
CA GLY A 126 5.54 -12.82 -2.81
C GLY A 126 4.19 -12.23 -3.19
N ALA A 127 3.12 -12.50 -2.43
CA ALA A 127 1.78 -12.01 -2.72
C ALA A 127 1.65 -10.48 -2.55
N VAL A 128 2.48 -9.86 -1.69
CA VAL A 128 2.46 -8.41 -1.43
C VAL A 128 3.01 -7.60 -2.60
N ASN A 129 4.08 -8.09 -3.23
CA ASN A 129 4.94 -7.23 -4.05
C ASN A 129 4.58 -7.22 -5.54
N PHE A 130 3.78 -8.18 -6.00
CA PHE A 130 3.42 -8.25 -7.42
C PHE A 130 2.59 -7.01 -7.82
N PRO A 131 3.01 -6.24 -8.85
CA PRO A 131 2.34 -4.99 -9.21
C PRO A 131 1.12 -5.27 -10.10
N TYR A 132 0.02 -5.72 -9.50
CA TYR A 132 -1.22 -6.01 -10.22
C TYR A 132 -1.71 -4.79 -11.03
N LEU A 133 -2.14 -5.04 -12.27
CA LEU A 133 -2.72 -4.00 -13.13
C LEU A 133 -4.04 -3.48 -12.55
N SER A 134 -4.84 -4.37 -11.95
CA SER A 134 -6.10 -4.00 -11.29
C SER A 134 -5.91 -2.94 -10.21
N ASP A 135 -4.77 -2.95 -9.53
CA ASP A 135 -4.47 -2.00 -8.45
C ASP A 135 -4.18 -0.61 -9.02
N GLY A 136 -3.31 -0.54 -10.03
CA GLY A 136 -3.04 0.72 -10.74
C GLY A 136 -4.29 1.29 -11.40
N MET A 137 -5.12 0.43 -12.00
CA MET A 137 -6.41 0.81 -12.57
C MET A 137 -7.36 1.36 -11.51
N TRP A 138 -7.41 0.77 -10.30
CA TRP A 138 -8.26 1.28 -9.21
C TRP A 138 -7.93 2.73 -8.87
N PHE A 139 -6.64 3.07 -8.72
CA PHE A 139 -6.25 4.46 -8.44
C PHE A 139 -6.69 5.41 -9.55
N LEU A 140 -6.58 5.02 -10.82
CA LEU A 140 -7.11 5.80 -11.94
C LEU A 140 -8.63 5.98 -11.87
N THR A 141 -9.39 4.97 -11.43
CA THR A 141 -10.85 5.12 -11.22
C THR A 141 -11.14 6.14 -10.12
N GLN A 142 -10.37 6.16 -9.03
CA GLN A 142 -10.55 7.12 -7.95
C GLN A 142 -10.12 8.53 -8.37
N HIS A 143 -9.07 8.67 -9.19
CA HIS A 143 -8.70 9.95 -9.79
C HIS A 143 -9.82 10.50 -10.68
N LYS A 144 -10.47 9.64 -11.48
CA LYS A 144 -11.65 10.02 -12.26
C LYS A 144 -12.83 10.41 -11.36
N ARG A 145 -13.12 9.61 -10.34
CA ARG A 145 -14.19 9.86 -9.34
C ARG A 145 -14.05 11.22 -8.68
N TRP A 146 -12.82 11.63 -8.36
CA TRP A 146 -12.52 12.89 -7.68
C TRP A 146 -12.14 14.04 -8.63
N GLY A 147 -12.32 13.87 -9.95
CA GLY A 147 -12.11 14.94 -10.93
C GLY A 147 -10.64 15.30 -11.20
N LEU A 148 -9.67 14.54 -10.69
CA LEU A 148 -8.25 14.69 -11.01
C LEU A 148 -7.93 14.28 -12.46
N ILE A 149 -8.72 13.35 -13.00
CA ILE A 149 -8.77 13.03 -14.42
C ILE A 149 -10.18 13.34 -14.91
N LYS A 150 -10.31 14.17 -15.95
CA LYS A 150 -11.61 14.64 -16.45
C LYS A 150 -12.36 13.56 -17.22
N GLU A 151 -11.67 12.85 -18.10
CA GLU A 151 -12.23 11.80 -18.97
C GLU A 151 -11.81 10.40 -18.51
N HIS A 152 -12.52 9.37 -18.94
CA HIS A 152 -12.04 8.01 -18.72
C HIS A 152 -10.78 7.77 -19.57
N PRO A 153 -9.63 7.44 -18.97
CA PRO A 153 -8.47 7.01 -19.74
C PRO A 153 -8.68 5.59 -20.29
N ASP A 154 -7.77 5.15 -21.17
CA ASP A 154 -7.53 3.72 -21.38
C ASP A 154 -6.88 3.15 -20.11
N TYR A 155 -7.72 2.79 -19.12
CA TYR A 155 -7.29 2.33 -17.82
C TYR A 155 -6.27 1.19 -17.89
N LEU A 156 -6.55 0.18 -18.72
CA LEU A 156 -5.69 -0.98 -18.87
C LEU A 156 -4.41 -0.63 -19.63
N GLY A 157 -4.51 0.17 -20.70
CA GLY A 157 -3.35 0.64 -21.45
C GLY A 157 -2.38 1.45 -20.58
N VAL A 158 -2.90 2.39 -19.80
CA VAL A 158 -2.09 3.20 -18.88
C VAL A 158 -1.45 2.33 -17.80
N ALA A 159 -2.20 1.42 -17.17
CA ALA A 159 -1.64 0.51 -16.18
C ALA A 159 -0.52 -0.38 -16.77
N ARG A 160 -0.68 -0.87 -18.00
CA ARG A 160 0.36 -1.65 -18.70
C ARG A 160 1.62 -0.85 -19.01
N GLN A 161 1.49 0.44 -19.27
CA GLN A 161 2.64 1.32 -19.53
C GLN A 161 3.45 1.62 -18.25
N ILE A 162 2.75 1.74 -17.12
CA ILE A 162 3.36 2.06 -15.82
C ILE A 162 3.97 0.80 -15.19
N ASN A 163 3.20 -0.28 -15.10
CA ASN A 163 3.57 -1.46 -14.33
C ASN A 163 4.62 -2.29 -15.08
N GLN A 164 5.85 -2.32 -14.55
CA GLN A 164 6.97 -3.09 -15.10
C GLN A 164 6.88 -4.59 -14.76
N ILE A 165 5.74 -5.24 -15.07
CA ILE A 165 5.45 -6.64 -14.70
C ILE A 165 6.49 -7.61 -15.25
N GLU A 166 6.92 -7.46 -16.51
CA GLU A 166 7.90 -8.38 -17.09
C GLU A 166 9.28 -8.25 -16.42
N LEU A 167 9.68 -7.02 -16.07
CA LEU A 167 10.91 -6.79 -15.32
C LEU A 167 10.83 -7.39 -13.90
N TYR A 168 9.67 -7.24 -13.25
CA TYR A 168 9.38 -7.86 -11.96
C TYR A 168 9.45 -9.39 -12.04
N LYS A 169 8.81 -10.01 -13.04
CA LYS A 169 8.84 -11.47 -13.24
C LYS A 169 10.27 -11.99 -13.42
N GLN A 170 11.11 -11.27 -14.16
CA GLN A 170 12.52 -11.61 -14.32
C GLN A 170 13.25 -11.60 -12.96
N ALA A 171 13.04 -10.57 -12.13
CA ALA A 171 13.63 -10.50 -10.79
C ALA A 171 13.09 -11.60 -9.86
N ALA A 172 11.77 -11.80 -9.83
CA ALA A 172 11.10 -12.82 -9.03
C ALA A 172 11.59 -14.24 -9.38
N ALA A 173 11.79 -14.53 -10.67
CA ALA A 173 12.29 -15.83 -11.12
C ALA A 173 13.70 -16.14 -10.58
N GLN A 174 14.61 -15.15 -10.56
CA GLN A 174 15.95 -15.32 -9.99
C GLN A 174 15.91 -15.68 -8.50
N LEU A 175 14.93 -15.12 -7.78
CA LEU A 175 14.72 -15.36 -6.35
C LEU A 175 13.78 -16.54 -6.04
N LYS A 176 13.32 -17.27 -7.07
CA LYS A 176 12.36 -18.37 -6.97
C LYS A 176 11.04 -17.98 -6.27
N ILE A 177 10.57 -16.77 -6.54
CA ILE A 177 9.31 -16.23 -6.00
C ILE A 177 8.18 -16.59 -6.97
N ASN A 178 7.08 -17.12 -6.43
CA ASN A 178 5.88 -17.39 -7.22
C ASN A 178 5.24 -16.08 -7.66
N VAL A 179 4.80 -16.03 -8.92
CA VAL A 179 4.07 -14.90 -9.47
C VAL A 179 2.65 -15.33 -9.85
N PRO A 180 1.64 -14.47 -9.64
CA PRO A 180 0.28 -14.72 -10.10
C PRO A 180 0.22 -14.98 -11.61
N LYS A 181 -0.68 -15.87 -12.03
CA LYS A 181 -0.94 -16.13 -13.46
C LYS A 181 -1.68 -14.96 -14.13
N ASP A 182 -2.61 -14.36 -13.40
CA ASP A 182 -3.40 -13.22 -13.86
C ASP A 182 -2.83 -11.93 -13.25
N PRO A 183 -2.55 -10.90 -14.06
CA PRO A 183 -2.14 -9.59 -13.54
C PRO A 183 -3.29 -8.78 -12.92
N LEU A 184 -4.53 -9.27 -12.97
CA LEU A 184 -5.70 -8.70 -12.29
C LEU A 184 -6.03 -9.50 -11.04
N ARG A 185 -6.40 -8.80 -9.97
CA ARG A 185 -6.95 -9.39 -8.75
C ARG A 185 -8.30 -8.76 -8.40
N SER A 186 -9.10 -9.52 -7.65
CA SER A 186 -10.38 -9.09 -7.12
C SER A 186 -10.26 -8.76 -5.63
N SER A 187 -10.99 -7.75 -5.18
CA SER A 187 -11.03 -7.33 -3.78
C SER A 187 -12.40 -6.76 -3.43
N LYS A 188 -12.89 -7.09 -2.23
CA LYS A 188 -14.11 -6.53 -1.66
C LYS A 188 -13.73 -5.41 -0.69
N LEU A 189 -14.29 -4.22 -0.88
CA LEU A 189 -14.07 -3.06 -0.01
C LEU A 189 -15.10 -3.05 1.14
N ILE A 190 -14.91 -2.16 2.10
CA ILE A 190 -15.72 -2.01 3.32
C ILE A 190 -17.22 -1.80 3.08
N ASP A 191 -17.58 -1.15 1.97
CA ASP A 191 -18.96 -0.92 1.54
C ASP A 191 -19.61 -2.16 0.86
N GLY A 192 -18.84 -3.24 0.75
CA GLY A 192 -19.25 -4.48 0.10
C GLY A 192 -19.09 -4.51 -1.41
N VAL A 193 -18.69 -3.39 -2.03
CA VAL A 193 -18.44 -3.32 -3.48
C VAL A 193 -17.20 -4.13 -3.82
N VAL A 194 -17.29 -4.88 -4.92
CA VAL A 194 -16.18 -5.67 -5.46
C VAL A 194 -15.49 -4.90 -6.58
N TRP A 195 -14.18 -4.75 -6.45
CA TRP A 195 -13.29 -4.31 -7.50
C TRP A 195 -12.57 -5.53 -8.10
N ASP A 196 -12.71 -5.76 -9.40
CA ASP A 196 -12.08 -6.90 -10.10
C ASP A 196 -11.29 -6.51 -11.37
N GLY A 197 -11.21 -5.21 -11.67
CA GLY A 197 -10.50 -4.71 -12.84
C GLY A 197 -11.21 -4.88 -14.19
N LYS A 198 -12.41 -5.48 -14.26
CA LYS A 198 -13.06 -5.80 -15.56
C LYS A 198 -13.80 -4.63 -16.19
N ASP A 199 -14.44 -3.79 -15.39
CA ASP A 199 -15.20 -2.61 -15.87
C ASP A 199 -14.84 -1.35 -15.06
N PRO A 200 -13.64 -0.77 -15.29
CA PRO A 200 -13.16 0.42 -14.58
C PRO A 200 -14.07 1.64 -14.77
N LYS A 201 -14.72 1.77 -15.93
CA LYS A 201 -15.62 2.88 -16.23
C LYS A 201 -16.86 2.80 -15.35
N LYS A 202 -17.57 1.67 -15.39
CA LYS A 202 -18.75 1.44 -14.55
C LYS A 202 -18.41 1.56 -13.07
N TYR A 203 -17.25 1.04 -12.64
CA TYR A 203 -16.82 1.17 -11.25
C TYR A 203 -16.67 2.64 -10.84
N ALA A 204 -15.93 3.45 -11.62
CA ALA A 204 -15.74 4.88 -11.36
C ALA A 204 -17.06 5.66 -11.30
N ASP A 205 -18.02 5.31 -12.15
CA ASP A 205 -19.30 6.01 -12.26
C ASP A 205 -20.34 5.59 -11.21
N SER A 206 -20.14 4.43 -10.58
CA SER A 206 -21.12 3.80 -9.67
C SER A 206 -21.26 4.50 -8.31
N PHE A 207 -20.26 5.31 -7.91
CA PHE A 207 -20.25 5.97 -6.62
C PHE A 207 -21.29 7.10 -6.54
N ALA A 208 -22.09 7.08 -5.47
CA ALA A 208 -23.05 8.16 -5.17
C ALA A 208 -22.35 9.49 -4.88
N VAL A 209 -21.21 9.46 -4.17
CA VAL A 209 -20.37 10.63 -3.89
C VAL A 209 -19.18 10.64 -4.85
N LYS A 210 -19.14 11.65 -5.70
CA LYS A 210 -18.11 11.92 -6.70
C LYS A 210 -18.02 13.42 -6.97
N ALA A 211 -16.92 13.88 -7.57
CA ALA A 211 -16.79 15.26 -7.99
C ALA A 211 -17.89 15.63 -9.00
N SER A 212 -18.46 16.82 -8.84
CA SER A 212 -19.36 17.37 -9.86
C SER A 212 -18.61 17.51 -11.19
N PRO A 213 -19.28 17.31 -12.34
CA PRO A 213 -18.72 17.71 -13.62
C PRO A 213 -18.32 19.19 -13.50
N ALA A 214 -17.08 19.53 -13.83
CA ALA A 214 -16.67 20.93 -13.90
C ALA A 214 -17.63 21.64 -14.87
N ALA A 215 -18.21 22.75 -14.42
CA ALA A 215 -19.07 23.61 -15.24
C ALA A 215 -18.33 24.17 -16.46
#